data_AF-A1CUQ4-F1
#
_entry.id   AF-A1CUQ4-F1
#
_cell.length_a   1.000
_cell.length_b   1.000
_cell.length_c   1.000
_cell.angle_alpha   90.00
_cell.angle_beta   90.00
_cell.angle_gamma   90.00
#
_symmetry.space_group_name_H-M   'P 1'
#
loop_
_entity.id
_entity.type
_entity.pdbx_description
1 polymer ?
#
loop_
_entity_poly.entity_id
_entity_poly.type
_entity_poly.pdbx_seq_one_letter_code
_entity_poly.pdbx_strand_id
1 'polypeptide(L)'
;MAAFGILLSAVLVLGGVLLRNYVSLNTVRGPLLAGISNLWREFLQSAPEYGRRLESLHRKYGQVVRVGPNTVSVSDPSLVAWIDLSDRGTVNTSFGNDIGTATESSVDPQQYASPHEQRIEQLTSTFLRAVRKQRTINLAVFKLFAADIVQHMCSNDIIQPRASQVPFATDPFIPTESSYVSSFLNSLLLKCPIAMLKHKRNGCLPICGFVPESVKRPNAYQPVAGEYQRSGNVSLVAIGVECMEATFASVFYFLSTHPATLSRIKREIDTIFSMASFSEVLHQTKSYALPYVEAVMKETLRHVMIFDYQHQVPPGGVMVGEYDLPQGTVIQYHADTIRHNSTTYGEDSALFRPERWLLADTTERKRMEEGLIPLRICFRNDSQTRAAWRSLKMIIALVISKFDVTAYYLYCEVLS
;
A
#
# COMPACT_ATOMS: atom_id res chain seq x y z
N MET A 1 -11.22 47.64 32.96
CA MET A 1 -10.62 46.69 33.93
C MET A 1 -11.06 45.25 33.68
N ALA A 2 -12.36 44.93 33.63
CA ALA A 2 -12.84 43.55 33.42
C ALA A 2 -12.36 42.91 32.09
N ALA A 3 -12.44 43.65 30.97
CA ALA A 3 -11.97 43.14 29.66
C ALA A 3 -10.46 42.84 29.64
N PHE A 4 -9.65 43.64 30.34
CA PHE A 4 -8.21 43.40 30.47
C PHE A 4 -7.90 42.17 31.33
N GLY A 5 -8.66 41.95 32.40
CA GLY A 5 -8.55 40.75 33.23
C GLY A 5 -8.91 39.47 32.47
N ILE A 6 -9.96 39.51 31.63
CA ILE A 6 -10.36 38.39 30.78
C ILE A 6 -9.32 38.11 29.69
N LEU A 7 -8.77 39.16 29.07
CA LEU A 7 -7.71 39.00 28.06
C LEU A 7 -6.44 38.40 28.67
N LEU A 8 -6.02 38.89 29.84
CA LEU A 8 -4.85 38.38 30.53
C LEU A 8 -5.03 36.92 30.97
N SER A 9 -6.20 36.55 31.50
CA SER A 9 -6.48 35.16 31.88
C SER A 9 -6.50 34.23 30.65
N ALA A 10 -7.09 34.68 29.55
CA ALA A 10 -7.07 33.93 28.28
C ALA A 10 -5.63 33.73 27.75
N VAL A 11 -4.77 34.75 27.82
CA VAL A 11 -3.36 34.66 27.41
C VAL A 11 -2.58 33.70 28.30
N LEU A 12 -2.78 33.73 29.63
CA LEU A 12 -2.11 32.82 30.55
C LEU A 12 -2.55 31.37 30.36
N VAL A 13 -3.85 31.13 30.17
CA VAL A 13 -4.39 29.79 29.87
C VAL A 13 -3.84 29.29 28.54
N LEU A 14 -3.87 30.11 27.50
CA LEU A 14 -3.32 29.75 26.20
C LEU A 14 -1.82 29.45 26.30
N GLY A 15 -1.04 30.31 26.95
CA GLY A 15 0.39 30.11 27.18
C GLY A 15 0.69 28.81 27.95
N GLY A 16 -0.10 28.50 28.99
CA GLY A 16 0.00 27.25 29.72
C GLY A 16 -0.30 26.01 28.87
N VAL A 17 -1.32 26.08 28.01
CA VAL A 17 -1.65 25.00 27.06
C VAL A 17 -0.54 24.80 26.03
N LEU A 18 -0.01 25.89 25.44
CA LEU A 18 1.07 25.82 24.47
C LEU A 18 2.37 25.28 25.09
N LEU A 19 2.70 25.67 26.32
CA LEU A 19 3.86 25.16 27.04
C LEU A 19 3.70 23.67 27.36
N ARG A 20 2.52 23.26 27.86
CA ARG A 20 2.19 21.84 28.12
C ARG A 20 2.34 21.00 26.85
N ASN A 21 1.78 21.49 25.74
CA ASN A 21 1.90 20.86 24.43
C ASN A 21 3.37 20.71 24.03
N TYR A 22 4.18 21.75 24.18
CA TYR A 22 5.58 21.68 23.81
C TYR A 22 6.36 20.65 24.65
N VAL A 23 6.14 20.64 25.97
CA VAL A 23 6.86 19.79 26.94
C VAL A 23 6.50 18.31 26.80
N SER A 24 5.28 17.94 26.38
CA SER A 24 4.83 16.53 26.35
C SER A 24 5.66 15.61 25.44
N LEU A 25 6.18 16.14 24.33
CA LEU A 25 7.00 15.44 23.34
C LEU A 25 8.26 16.25 22.99
N ASN A 26 8.86 16.95 23.97
CA ASN A 26 10.07 17.76 23.72
C ASN A 26 11.33 16.92 23.45
N THR A 27 11.31 15.64 23.82
CA THR A 27 12.40 14.69 23.56
C THR A 27 12.50 14.37 22.07
N VAL A 28 11.37 14.29 21.37
CA VAL A 28 11.31 13.97 19.94
C VAL A 28 11.64 15.21 19.10
N ARG A 29 12.63 15.09 18.22
CA ARG A 29 13.08 16.18 17.35
C ARG A 29 12.04 16.49 16.26
N GLY A 30 11.90 17.77 15.93
CA GLY A 30 11.04 18.21 14.83
C GLY A 30 10.96 19.73 14.72
N PRO A 31 10.19 20.26 13.74
CA PRO A 31 9.96 21.68 13.62
C PRO A 31 9.35 22.29 14.89
N LEU A 32 9.82 23.47 15.31
CA LEU A 32 9.33 24.12 16.55
C LEU A 32 7.82 24.34 16.55
N LEU A 33 7.26 24.76 15.40
CA LEU A 33 5.83 24.97 15.23
C LEU A 33 5.01 23.69 15.39
N ALA A 34 5.60 22.53 15.07
CA ALA A 34 4.96 21.23 15.28
C ALA A 34 4.73 20.95 16.76
N GLY A 35 5.61 21.43 17.65
CA GLY A 35 5.44 21.22 19.09
C GLY A 35 4.42 22.12 19.76
N ILE A 36 4.02 23.20 19.10
CA ILE A 36 3.15 24.23 19.67
C ILE A 36 1.67 23.95 19.33
N SER A 37 1.39 23.61 18.07
CA SER A 37 0.01 23.48 17.57
C SER A 37 -0.13 22.47 16.44
N ASN A 38 -1.32 21.87 16.32
CA ASN A 38 -1.72 21.05 15.18
C ASN A 38 -1.76 21.84 13.85
N LEU A 39 -1.84 23.18 13.88
CA LEU A 39 -1.88 24.01 12.67
C LEU A 39 -0.68 23.76 11.74
N TRP A 40 0.49 23.47 12.31
CA TRP A 40 1.66 23.08 11.51
C TRP A 40 1.40 21.79 10.73
N ARG A 41 0.78 20.80 11.37
CA ARG A 41 0.44 19.52 10.75
C ARG A 41 -0.61 19.70 9.65
N GLU A 42 -1.65 20.49 9.91
CA GLU A 42 -2.68 20.81 8.91
C GLU A 42 -2.07 21.53 7.69
N PHE A 43 -1.14 22.47 7.91
CA PHE A 43 -0.39 23.11 6.83
C PHE A 43 0.49 22.11 6.06
N LEU A 44 1.16 21.20 6.77
CA LEU A 44 2.01 20.19 6.16
C LEU A 44 1.19 19.21 5.30
N GLN A 45 0.04 18.75 5.78
CA GLN A 45 -0.85 17.81 5.10
C GLN A 45 -1.63 18.43 3.95
N SER A 46 -2.01 19.71 4.06
CA SER A 46 -2.69 20.44 2.98
C SER A 46 -1.75 20.83 1.83
N ALA A 47 -0.44 20.71 2.03
CA ALA A 47 0.52 21.03 0.99
C ALA A 47 0.52 20.00 -0.14
N PRO A 48 0.70 20.45 -1.40
CA PRO A 48 1.07 19.52 -2.46
C PRO A 48 2.40 18.85 -2.07
N GLU A 49 2.53 17.56 -2.38
CA GLU A 49 3.73 16.77 -2.09
C GLU A 49 3.98 16.52 -0.59
N TYR A 50 2.93 16.40 0.23
CA TYR A 50 3.01 16.06 1.65
C TYR A 50 4.06 14.98 1.97
N GLY A 51 4.04 13.85 1.27
CA GLY A 51 4.99 12.77 1.50
C GLY A 51 6.46 13.13 1.24
N ARG A 52 6.77 13.92 0.20
CA ARG A 52 8.13 14.43 -0.04
C ARG A 52 8.57 15.42 1.03
N ARG A 53 7.66 16.29 1.50
CA ARG A 53 7.97 17.20 2.61
C ARG A 53 8.24 16.42 3.89
N LEU A 54 7.44 15.39 4.16
CA LEU A 54 7.64 14.53 5.32
C LEU A 54 8.96 13.75 5.21
N GLU A 55 9.31 13.23 4.04
CA GLU A 55 10.62 12.62 3.78
C GLU A 55 11.78 13.59 4.08
N SER A 56 11.66 14.86 3.65
CA SER A 56 12.68 15.88 3.93
C SER A 56 12.86 16.15 5.44
N LEU A 57 11.78 16.03 6.21
CA LEU A 57 11.82 16.15 7.66
C LEU A 57 12.53 14.95 8.29
N HIS A 58 12.25 13.73 7.82
CA HIS A 58 12.95 12.53 8.27
C HIS A 58 14.45 12.56 7.93
N ARG A 59 14.81 13.08 6.75
CA ARG A 59 16.21 13.29 6.37
C ARG A 59 16.93 14.29 7.29
N LYS A 60 16.20 15.29 7.83
CA LYS A 60 16.75 16.34 8.69
C LYS A 60 16.81 15.95 10.17
N TYR A 61 15.75 15.34 10.69
CA TYR A 61 15.57 15.12 12.14
C TYR A 61 15.78 13.66 12.57
N GLY A 62 15.75 12.70 11.64
CA GLY A 62 15.97 11.28 11.88
C GLY A 62 14.74 10.41 11.62
N GLN A 63 14.78 9.18 12.14
CA GLN A 63 13.75 8.16 11.87
C GLN A 63 12.41 8.42 12.58
N VAL A 64 12.42 9.19 13.67
CA VAL A 64 11.24 9.61 14.43
C VAL A 64 11.19 11.12 14.46
N VAL A 65 10.12 11.71 13.93
CA VAL A 65 9.99 13.16 13.79
C VAL A 65 8.69 13.65 14.40
N ARG A 66 8.78 14.69 15.23
CA ARG A 66 7.61 15.37 15.77
C ARG A 66 6.90 16.18 14.68
N VAL A 67 5.65 15.84 14.39
CA VAL A 67 4.81 16.51 13.40
C VAL A 67 3.62 17.24 14.01
N GLY A 68 3.33 17.01 15.29
CA GLY A 68 2.33 17.74 16.07
C GLY A 68 2.59 17.72 17.59
N PRO A 69 1.77 18.43 18.39
CA PRO A 69 1.90 18.47 19.84
C PRO A 69 1.92 17.09 20.49
N ASN A 70 1.05 16.21 20.02
CA ASN A 70 0.91 14.81 20.44
C ASN A 70 1.00 13.86 19.23
N THR A 71 1.77 14.22 18.19
CA THR A 71 1.88 13.41 16.97
C THR A 71 3.32 13.29 16.51
N VAL A 72 3.76 12.06 16.29
CA VAL A 72 5.08 11.73 15.75
C VAL A 72 4.92 10.95 14.45
N SER A 73 5.79 11.20 13.49
CA SER A 73 5.92 10.41 12.27
C SER A 73 7.12 9.49 12.39
N VAL A 74 6.96 8.25 11.94
CA VAL A 74 7.99 7.20 12.01
C VAL A 74 8.24 6.66 10.60
N SER A 75 9.51 6.58 10.22
CA SER A 75 9.96 6.02 8.93
C SER A 75 10.63 4.65 9.05
N ASP A 76 10.98 4.21 10.25
CA ASP A 76 11.61 2.92 10.50
C ASP A 76 10.55 1.80 10.62
N PRO A 77 10.57 0.80 9.72
CA PRO A 77 9.61 -0.29 9.74
C PRO A 77 9.74 -1.26 10.90
N SER A 78 10.94 -1.40 11.49
CA SER A 78 11.15 -2.33 12.61
C SER A 78 10.37 -1.90 13.86
N LEU A 79 9.94 -0.64 13.91
CA LEU A 79 9.14 -0.06 14.98
C LEU A 79 7.63 -0.33 14.83
N VAL A 80 7.21 -1.14 13.86
CA VAL A 80 5.80 -1.44 13.56
C VAL A 80 5.31 -2.71 14.28
N ALA A 81 6.22 -3.51 14.86
CA ALA A 81 5.90 -4.80 15.47
C ALA A 81 4.81 -4.74 16.57
N TRP A 82 4.70 -3.61 17.27
CA TRP A 82 3.70 -3.42 18.33
C TRP A 82 2.32 -3.02 17.80
N ILE A 83 2.21 -2.38 16.62
CA ILE A 83 0.92 -2.07 15.99
C ILE A 83 0.15 -3.38 15.72
N ASP A 84 0.89 -4.39 15.29
CA ASP A 84 0.33 -5.72 15.08
C ASP A 84 -0.19 -6.37 16.37
N LEU A 85 0.33 -5.98 17.54
CA LEU A 85 -0.10 -6.51 18.84
C LEU A 85 -1.30 -5.75 19.40
N SER A 86 -1.40 -4.44 19.15
CA SER A 86 -2.50 -3.61 19.62
C SER A 86 -3.80 -3.80 18.84
N ASP A 87 -3.74 -4.12 17.54
CA ASP A 87 -4.92 -4.39 16.70
C ASP A 87 -5.60 -5.75 17.00
N ARG A 88 -5.01 -6.58 17.88
CA ARG A 88 -5.57 -7.86 18.33
C ARG A 88 -6.68 -7.76 19.38
N GLY A 89 -6.92 -6.57 19.95
CA GLY A 89 -7.88 -6.29 21.02
C GLY A 89 -8.76 -7.45 21.51
N THR A 90 -8.20 -8.37 22.29
CA THR A 90 -8.75 -9.11 23.46
C THR A 90 -7.90 -10.35 23.79
N VAL A 91 -7.73 -10.59 25.09
CA VAL A 91 -7.16 -11.77 25.78
C VAL A 91 -5.66 -11.69 26.17
N ASN A 92 -5.51 -11.30 27.44
CA ASN A 92 -4.54 -11.71 28.46
C ASN A 92 -3.04 -11.48 28.21
N THR A 93 -2.54 -10.54 29.01
CA THR A 93 -1.27 -10.59 29.72
C THR A 93 -0.99 -12.01 30.26
N SER A 94 -0.20 -12.81 29.54
CA SER A 94 0.67 -13.91 29.99
C SER A 94 1.30 -14.57 28.75
N PHE A 95 2.46 -15.22 28.89
CA PHE A 95 3.36 -15.76 27.83
C PHE A 95 4.28 -14.66 27.26
N GLY A 96 5.48 -14.41 27.78
CA GLY A 96 6.47 -15.36 28.32
C GLY A 96 7.19 -16.05 27.16
N ASN A 97 8.40 -15.58 26.85
CA ASN A 97 9.45 -16.21 26.03
C ASN A 97 9.00 -17.34 25.09
N ASP A 98 8.50 -16.99 23.91
CA ASP A 98 8.56 -17.86 22.74
C ASP A 98 8.76 -16.97 21.50
N ILE A 99 10.03 -16.61 21.24
CA ILE A 99 10.50 -16.40 19.87
C ILE A 99 10.54 -17.79 19.24
N GLY A 100 9.35 -18.34 18.98
CA GLY A 100 9.18 -19.56 18.23
C GLY A 100 9.55 -19.27 16.79
N THR A 101 10.68 -19.84 16.36
CA THR A 101 10.85 -20.30 14.99
C THR A 101 9.49 -20.74 14.47
N ALA A 102 9.00 -20.10 13.41
CA ALA A 102 7.86 -20.61 12.67
C ALA A 102 8.31 -21.98 12.11
N THR A 103 8.16 -23.03 12.91
CA THR A 103 8.07 -24.39 12.43
C THR A 103 6.94 -24.35 11.44
N GLU A 104 7.29 -24.59 10.17
CA GLU A 104 6.39 -24.94 9.11
C GLU A 104 5.35 -25.88 9.71
N SER A 105 4.15 -25.34 9.95
CA SER A 105 3.00 -26.15 10.29
C SER A 105 2.88 -27.15 9.14
N SER A 106 3.15 -28.42 9.46
CA SER A 106 3.04 -29.58 8.60
C SER A 106 1.59 -29.79 8.18
N VAL A 107 1.11 -28.90 7.32
CA VAL A 107 -0.14 -29.06 6.58
C VAL A 107 0.26 -29.71 5.27
N ASP A 108 -0.22 -30.93 5.07
CA ASP A 108 0.01 -31.72 3.87
C ASP A 108 -0.37 -30.88 2.62
N PRO A 109 0.59 -30.52 1.74
CA PRO A 109 0.34 -29.64 0.61
C PRO A 109 -0.66 -30.20 -0.42
N GLN A 110 -1.00 -31.48 -0.34
CA GLN A 110 -1.82 -32.16 -1.35
C GLN A 110 -3.33 -32.16 -1.06
N GLN A 111 -3.80 -31.70 0.12
CA GLN A 111 -5.20 -31.94 0.52
C GLN A 111 -6.18 -30.76 0.34
N TYR A 112 -5.75 -29.63 -0.21
CA TYR A 112 -6.60 -28.44 -0.47
C TYR A 112 -6.70 -28.03 -1.96
N ALA A 113 -6.23 -28.88 -2.87
CA ALA A 113 -5.99 -28.58 -4.28
C ALA A 113 -7.16 -28.89 -5.24
N SER A 114 -8.38 -28.33 -5.10
CA SER A 114 -9.38 -28.60 -6.16
C SER A 114 -10.32 -27.48 -6.63
N PRO A 115 -10.94 -26.62 -5.79
CA PRO A 115 -11.93 -25.66 -6.32
C PRO A 115 -11.32 -24.31 -6.74
N HIS A 116 -10.45 -23.74 -5.91
CA HIS A 116 -9.85 -22.42 -6.14
C HIS A 116 -8.85 -22.44 -7.31
N GLU A 117 -8.06 -23.51 -7.41
CA GLU A 117 -7.07 -23.72 -8.46
C GLU A 117 -7.71 -23.74 -9.86
N GLN A 118 -8.81 -24.49 -10.02
CA GLN A 118 -9.56 -24.55 -11.28
C GLN A 118 -10.11 -23.19 -11.68
N ARG A 119 -10.61 -22.41 -10.70
CA ARG A 119 -11.15 -21.08 -10.96
C ARG A 119 -10.04 -20.09 -11.34
N ILE A 120 -8.90 -20.13 -10.67
CA ILE A 120 -7.72 -19.31 -11.02
C ILE A 120 -7.24 -19.65 -12.43
N GLU A 121 -7.20 -20.94 -12.80
CA GLU A 121 -6.86 -21.39 -14.14
C GLU A 121 -7.85 -20.88 -15.20
N GLN A 122 -9.15 -20.94 -14.89
CA GLN A 122 -10.21 -20.41 -15.74
C GLN A 122 -10.09 -18.89 -15.94
N LEU A 123 -9.90 -18.13 -14.85
CA LEU A 123 -9.73 -16.68 -14.90
C LEU A 123 -8.48 -16.31 -15.70
N THR A 124 -7.36 -16.95 -15.41
CA THR A 124 -6.07 -16.71 -16.07
C THR A 124 -6.15 -17.02 -17.56
N SER A 125 -6.68 -18.19 -17.95
CA SER A 125 -6.82 -18.56 -19.36
C SER A 125 -7.74 -17.61 -20.13
N THR A 126 -8.82 -17.14 -19.49
CA THR A 126 -9.73 -16.14 -20.06
C THR A 126 -9.04 -14.80 -20.25
N PHE A 127 -8.29 -14.34 -19.24
CA PHE A 127 -7.51 -13.12 -19.30
C PHE A 127 -6.45 -13.17 -20.41
N LEU A 128 -5.66 -14.24 -20.49
CA LEU A 128 -4.64 -14.38 -21.54
C LEU A 128 -5.26 -14.41 -22.94
N ARG A 129 -6.43 -15.05 -23.11
CA ARG A 129 -7.18 -15.04 -24.37
C ARG A 129 -7.70 -13.65 -24.72
N ALA A 130 -8.12 -12.87 -23.73
CA ALA A 130 -8.56 -11.49 -23.87
C ALA A 130 -7.42 -10.59 -24.32
N VAL A 131 -6.29 -10.67 -23.60
CA VAL A 131 -5.06 -9.90 -23.87
C VAL A 131 -4.55 -10.15 -25.29
N ARG A 132 -4.55 -11.41 -25.75
CA ARG A 132 -4.08 -11.78 -27.09
C ARG A 132 -4.85 -11.12 -28.24
N LYS A 133 -6.10 -10.73 -28.03
CA LYS A 133 -6.94 -10.09 -29.05
C LYS A 133 -6.71 -8.58 -29.16
N GLN A 134 -5.97 -7.98 -28.22
CA GLN A 134 -5.77 -6.54 -28.14
C GLN A 134 -4.33 -6.19 -28.52
N ARG A 135 -4.16 -5.09 -29.26
CA ARG A 135 -2.83 -4.54 -29.58
C ARG A 135 -2.26 -3.68 -28.46
N THR A 136 -3.13 -3.00 -27.73
CA THR A 136 -2.80 -2.09 -26.62
C THR A 136 -3.79 -2.34 -25.50
N ILE A 137 -3.29 -2.41 -24.26
CA ILE A 137 -4.12 -2.72 -23.09
C ILE A 137 -3.83 -1.70 -22.00
N ASN A 138 -4.87 -1.18 -21.38
CA ASN A 138 -4.74 -0.29 -20.24
C ASN A 138 -4.36 -1.10 -18.99
N LEU A 139 -3.41 -0.63 -18.18
CA LEU A 139 -3.01 -1.27 -16.92
C LEU A 139 -4.15 -1.42 -15.91
N ALA A 140 -5.20 -0.59 -16.00
CA ALA A 140 -6.42 -0.77 -15.22
C ALA A 140 -7.06 -2.17 -15.41
N VAL A 141 -6.91 -2.77 -16.60
CA VAL A 141 -7.38 -4.12 -16.90
C VAL A 141 -6.65 -5.16 -16.06
N PHE A 142 -5.33 -4.99 -15.92
CA PHE A 142 -4.51 -5.87 -15.10
C PHE A 142 -4.84 -5.72 -13.61
N LYS A 143 -5.09 -4.50 -13.14
CA LYS A 143 -5.45 -4.27 -11.73
C LYS A 143 -6.74 -5.00 -11.37
N LEU A 144 -7.79 -4.90 -12.18
CA LEU A 144 -9.05 -5.54 -11.80
C LEU A 144 -9.03 -7.05 -12.03
N PHE A 145 -8.24 -7.54 -12.99
CA PHE A 145 -7.95 -8.97 -13.06
C PHE A 145 -7.27 -9.46 -11.76
N ALA A 146 -6.32 -8.70 -11.21
CA ALA A 146 -5.74 -9.02 -9.92
C ALA A 146 -6.78 -8.97 -8.80
N ALA A 147 -7.68 -7.99 -8.80
CA ALA A 147 -8.78 -7.90 -7.84
C ALA A 147 -9.70 -9.13 -7.90
N ASP A 148 -10.06 -9.61 -9.10
CA ASP A 148 -10.82 -10.85 -9.29
C ASP A 148 -10.12 -12.06 -8.65
N ILE A 149 -8.80 -12.18 -8.83
CA ILE A 149 -8.00 -13.25 -8.23
C ILE A 149 -7.97 -13.13 -6.71
N VAL A 150 -7.67 -11.95 -6.18
CA VAL A 150 -7.53 -11.74 -4.73
C VAL A 150 -8.87 -11.89 -4.04
N GLN A 151 -9.96 -11.34 -4.58
CA GLN A 151 -11.32 -11.51 -4.03
C GLN A 151 -11.81 -12.96 -4.10
N HIS A 152 -11.43 -13.73 -5.12
CA HIS A 152 -11.80 -15.13 -5.17
C HIS A 152 -11.09 -15.97 -4.09
N MET A 153 -9.87 -15.58 -3.72
CA MET A 153 -9.06 -16.29 -2.73
C MET A 153 -9.33 -15.81 -1.31
N CYS A 154 -9.54 -14.51 -1.11
CA CYS A 154 -9.80 -13.89 0.18
C CYS A 154 -11.32 -13.80 0.39
N SER A 155 -11.87 -14.54 1.36
CA SER A 155 -13.30 -14.50 1.67
C SER A 155 -13.81 -13.06 1.93
N ASN A 156 -15.07 -12.77 1.58
CA ASN A 156 -15.73 -11.46 1.74
C ASN A 156 -15.62 -10.85 3.16
N ASP A 157 -15.38 -11.66 4.19
CA ASP A 157 -15.25 -11.24 5.59
C ASP A 157 -14.00 -10.39 5.89
N ILE A 158 -12.97 -10.45 5.04
CA ILE A 158 -11.72 -9.67 5.20
C ILE A 158 -11.88 -8.25 4.65
N ILE A 159 -12.72 -8.10 3.62
CA ILE A 159 -12.93 -6.84 2.88
C ILE A 159 -14.02 -5.98 3.55
N GLN A 160 -14.86 -6.56 4.40
CA GLN A 160 -15.73 -5.77 5.26
C GLN A 160 -14.97 -5.27 6.49
N PRO A 161 -14.98 -3.96 6.81
CA PRO A 161 -14.53 -3.51 8.11
C PRO A 161 -15.39 -4.24 9.15
N ARG A 162 -14.78 -4.95 10.10
CA ARG A 162 -15.48 -5.46 11.28
C ARG A 162 -16.14 -4.26 11.95
N ALA A 163 -17.41 -4.05 11.65
CA ALA A 163 -18.23 -3.07 12.31
C ALA A 163 -18.34 -3.49 13.77
N SER A 164 -17.50 -2.93 14.62
CA SER A 164 -17.79 -2.84 16.04
C SER A 164 -19.16 -2.19 16.16
N GLN A 165 -20.09 -2.93 16.77
CA GLN A 165 -21.48 -2.54 17.00
C GLN A 165 -21.55 -1.15 17.65
N VAL A 166 -21.76 -0.12 16.83
CA VAL A 166 -22.22 1.19 17.28
C VAL A 166 -23.57 1.39 16.61
N PRO A 167 -24.69 1.46 17.37
CA PRO A 167 -26.01 1.59 16.79
C PRO A 167 -26.18 3.04 16.37
N PHE A 168 -26.03 3.35 15.08
CA PHE A 168 -26.56 4.60 14.54
C PHE A 168 -27.34 4.35 13.25
N ALA A 169 -28.50 5.02 13.24
CA ALA A 169 -29.63 4.95 12.34
C ALA A 169 -29.32 4.65 10.87
N THR A 170 -30.14 3.76 10.31
CA THR A 170 -30.30 3.45 8.89
C THR A 170 -30.53 4.70 8.06
N ASP A 171 -29.60 5.02 7.15
CA ASP A 171 -29.82 5.96 6.05
C ASP A 171 -29.87 5.16 4.72
N PRO A 172 -30.93 5.23 3.89
CA PRO A 172 -31.17 4.26 2.81
C PRO A 172 -30.34 4.46 1.51
N PHE A 173 -29.29 5.28 1.50
CA PHE A 173 -28.64 5.72 0.25
C PHE A 173 -27.11 5.56 0.16
N ILE A 174 -26.55 4.49 0.75
CA ILE A 174 -25.15 4.11 0.50
C ILE A 174 -25.14 2.81 -0.32
N PRO A 175 -24.75 2.84 -1.62
CA PRO A 175 -24.54 1.61 -2.37
C PRO A 175 -23.26 0.94 -1.87
N THR A 176 -23.40 -0.32 -1.46
CA THR A 176 -22.32 -1.20 -1.01
C THR A 176 -21.34 -1.50 -2.15
N GLU A 177 -20.06 -1.16 -1.98
CA GLU A 177 -18.98 -1.24 -2.99
C GLU A 177 -18.57 -2.67 -3.43
N SER A 178 -19.25 -3.72 -2.98
CA SER A 178 -18.78 -5.10 -3.12
C SER A 178 -19.23 -5.85 -4.40
N SER A 179 -20.01 -5.24 -5.31
CA SER A 179 -20.61 -5.98 -6.45
C SER A 179 -19.95 -5.81 -7.83
N TYR A 180 -18.86 -5.04 -7.98
CA TYR A 180 -18.39 -4.64 -9.32
C TYR A 180 -17.35 -5.56 -9.99
N VAL A 181 -16.70 -6.45 -9.25
CA VAL A 181 -15.46 -7.11 -9.74
C VAL A 181 -15.79 -8.29 -10.68
N SER A 182 -16.86 -9.06 -10.43
CA SER A 182 -17.29 -10.19 -11.27
C SER A 182 -17.85 -9.83 -12.68
N SER A 183 -18.09 -8.55 -13.00
CA SER A 183 -18.60 -8.10 -14.32
C SER A 183 -17.50 -7.57 -15.27
N PHE A 184 -16.27 -7.43 -14.79
CA PHE A 184 -15.33 -6.48 -15.38
C PHE A 184 -14.68 -6.94 -16.69
N LEU A 185 -14.17 -8.17 -16.77
CA LEU A 185 -13.54 -8.73 -17.98
C LEU A 185 -14.54 -8.85 -19.15
N ASN A 186 -15.80 -9.20 -18.85
CA ASN A 186 -16.91 -9.20 -19.84
C ASN A 186 -17.28 -7.77 -20.28
N SER A 187 -17.20 -6.77 -19.39
CA SER A 187 -17.46 -5.36 -19.75
C SER A 187 -16.33 -4.73 -20.59
N LEU A 188 -15.11 -5.27 -20.46
CA LEU A 188 -13.90 -4.81 -21.15
C LEU A 188 -13.72 -5.38 -22.55
N LEU A 189 -14.19 -6.61 -22.77
CA LEU A 189 -14.16 -7.26 -24.09
C LEU A 189 -15.32 -6.85 -25.00
N LEU A 190 -16.43 -6.36 -24.43
CA LEU A 190 -17.63 -5.98 -25.18
C LEU A 190 -17.78 -4.46 -25.47
N LYS A 191 -16.75 -3.65 -25.22
CA LYS A 191 -16.75 -2.21 -25.52
C LYS A 191 -15.46 -1.84 -26.26
N CYS A 192 -15.35 -2.03 -27.57
CA CYS A 192 -16.24 -1.50 -28.61
C CYS A 192 -16.37 0.04 -28.47
N PRO A 193 -16.26 0.82 -29.57
CA PRO A 193 -16.01 2.29 -29.62
C PRO A 193 -16.91 3.20 -28.76
N ILE A 194 -17.96 2.66 -28.15
CA ILE A 194 -18.88 3.32 -27.21
C ILE A 194 -18.25 3.60 -25.83
N ALA A 195 -17.23 2.84 -25.37
CA ALA A 195 -16.51 3.16 -24.13
C ALA A 195 -15.71 4.47 -24.23
N MET A 196 -15.20 4.79 -25.42
CA MET A 196 -14.54 6.06 -25.72
C MET A 196 -15.47 7.28 -25.63
N LEU A 197 -16.78 7.12 -25.87
CA LEU A 197 -17.74 8.22 -25.77
C LEU A 197 -18.21 8.49 -24.32
N LYS A 198 -18.12 7.51 -23.41
CA LYS A 198 -18.47 7.68 -21.99
C LYS A 198 -17.32 8.23 -21.12
N HIS A 199 -16.06 7.96 -21.46
CA HIS A 199 -14.90 8.62 -20.83
C HIS A 199 -14.91 10.14 -21.03
N LYS A 200 -15.48 10.62 -22.16
CA LYS A 200 -15.67 12.05 -22.43
C LYS A 200 -16.71 12.73 -21.53
N ARG A 201 -17.46 11.98 -20.71
CA ARG A 201 -18.62 12.49 -19.96
C ARG A 201 -18.41 12.52 -18.45
N ASN A 202 -17.63 11.62 -17.85
CA ASN A 202 -17.36 11.61 -16.41
C ASN A 202 -15.87 11.39 -16.14
N GLY A 203 -15.24 12.43 -15.57
CA GLY A 203 -13.84 12.40 -15.16
C GLY A 203 -13.59 11.42 -14.02
N CYS A 204 -12.48 10.68 -14.14
CA CYS A 204 -11.59 10.20 -13.09
C CYS A 204 -10.67 9.13 -13.68
N LEU A 205 -9.44 9.51 -14.00
CA LEU A 205 -8.30 8.60 -13.99
C LEU A 205 -7.09 9.38 -13.46
N PRO A 206 -6.46 8.93 -12.38
CA PRO A 206 -5.07 9.29 -12.14
C PRO A 206 -4.24 8.02 -12.06
N ILE A 207 -3.47 7.76 -13.13
CA ILE A 207 -2.13 7.21 -12.98
C ILE A 207 -1.22 8.43 -13.20
N CYS A 208 -0.55 8.84 -12.12
CA CYS A 208 0.04 10.15 -11.89
C CYS A 208 0.90 10.71 -13.06
N GLY A 209 0.64 11.96 -13.48
CA GLY A 209 1.53 12.74 -14.36
C GLY A 209 0.90 14.01 -14.94
N PHE A 210 1.29 15.17 -14.39
CA PHE A 210 1.23 16.56 -14.93
C PHE A 210 -0.13 17.19 -15.32
N VAL A 211 -0.49 18.31 -14.67
CA VAL A 211 -1.58 19.23 -15.09
C VAL A 211 -0.98 20.61 -15.35
N PRO A 212 -1.01 21.14 -16.59
CA PRO A 212 -0.68 22.55 -16.85
C PRO A 212 -1.86 23.47 -16.48
N GLU A 213 -1.49 24.66 -16.04
CA GLU A 213 -2.29 25.64 -15.31
C GLU A 213 -3.24 26.48 -16.19
N SER A 214 -4.13 25.85 -16.96
CA SER A 214 -5.04 26.60 -17.85
C SER A 214 -6.43 25.98 -18.08
N VAL A 215 -7.15 25.57 -17.03
CA VAL A 215 -8.63 25.45 -17.10
C VAL A 215 -9.26 25.82 -15.74
N LYS A 216 -9.45 27.11 -15.48
CA LYS A 216 -10.41 27.62 -14.48
C LYS A 216 -11.76 27.84 -15.17
N ARG A 217 -12.81 27.10 -14.80
CA ARG A 217 -14.22 27.56 -14.84
C ARG A 217 -15.07 26.84 -13.77
N PRO A 218 -16.14 27.52 -13.28
CA PRO A 218 -16.67 27.36 -11.94
C PRO A 218 -17.77 26.28 -11.88
N ASN A 219 -17.85 25.56 -10.77
CA ASN A 219 -18.87 24.53 -10.45
C ASN A 219 -18.71 23.13 -11.09
N ALA A 220 -17.54 22.80 -11.62
CA ALA A 220 -17.14 21.40 -11.71
C ALA A 220 -16.58 20.96 -10.35
N TYR A 221 -16.96 19.76 -9.90
CA TYR A 221 -16.39 19.10 -8.72
C TYR A 221 -14.87 19.23 -8.77
N GLN A 222 -14.33 20.10 -7.92
CA GLN A 222 -12.91 20.12 -7.62
C GLN A 222 -12.59 18.73 -7.07
N PRO A 223 -11.52 18.05 -7.52
CA PRO A 223 -11.00 16.98 -6.70
C PRO A 223 -10.74 17.65 -5.36
N VAL A 224 -11.46 17.22 -4.32
CA VAL A 224 -11.21 17.74 -2.99
C VAL A 224 -9.78 17.32 -2.70
N ALA A 225 -8.86 18.26 -2.84
CA ALA A 225 -7.58 18.23 -2.17
C ALA A 225 -7.95 18.32 -0.68
N GLY A 226 -8.28 17.20 -0.08
CA GLY A 226 -8.84 17.12 1.26
C GLY A 226 -9.60 15.82 1.47
N GLU A 227 -9.29 15.18 2.59
CA GLU A 227 -10.08 14.11 3.21
C GLU A 227 -9.90 12.68 2.63
N TYR A 228 -8.66 12.16 2.65
CA TYR A 228 -8.44 10.71 2.83
C TYR A 228 -8.55 10.27 4.30
N GLN A 229 -8.98 11.17 5.18
CA GLN A 229 -8.95 10.96 6.62
C GLN A 229 -10.05 11.79 7.25
N ARG A 230 -11.21 11.18 7.47
CA ARG A 230 -12.13 11.52 8.55
C ARG A 230 -13.10 10.36 8.75
N SER A 231 -12.93 9.66 9.87
CA SER A 231 -13.93 8.80 10.49
C SER A 231 -14.23 7.45 9.79
N GLY A 232 -13.27 6.52 9.88
CA GLY A 232 -13.49 5.09 9.69
C GLY A 232 -12.15 4.37 9.79
N ASN A 233 -12.00 3.38 10.68
CA ASN A 233 -10.78 2.58 10.75
C ASN A 233 -10.63 1.79 9.44
N VAL A 234 -9.91 2.35 8.47
CA VAL A 234 -9.56 1.62 7.25
C VAL A 234 -8.63 0.48 7.64
N SER A 235 -9.05 -0.74 7.35
CA SER A 235 -8.28 -1.95 7.66
C SER A 235 -6.94 -1.91 6.93
N LEU A 236 -5.82 -2.06 7.65
CA LEU A 236 -4.49 -2.23 7.03
C LEU A 236 -4.43 -3.45 6.12
N VAL A 237 -5.28 -4.46 6.37
CA VAL A 237 -5.41 -5.63 5.51
C VAL A 237 -6.06 -5.25 4.17
N ALA A 238 -7.08 -4.38 4.18
CA ALA A 238 -7.70 -3.89 2.95
C ALA A 238 -6.72 -3.05 2.13
N ILE A 239 -5.96 -2.16 2.78
CA ILE A 239 -4.88 -1.40 2.14
C ILE A 239 -3.84 -2.35 1.53
N GLY A 240 -3.48 -3.42 2.22
CA GLY A 240 -2.53 -4.41 1.71
C GLY A 240 -3.06 -5.17 0.49
N VAL A 241 -4.35 -5.53 0.47
CA VAL A 241 -5.01 -6.12 -0.71
C VAL A 241 -4.96 -5.19 -1.92
N GLU A 242 -5.35 -3.92 -1.75
CA GLU A 242 -5.28 -2.93 -2.83
C GLU A 242 -3.84 -2.74 -3.34
N CYS A 243 -2.86 -2.76 -2.44
CA CYS A 243 -1.45 -2.68 -2.78
C CYS A 243 -0.99 -3.90 -3.59
N MET A 244 -1.47 -5.11 -3.30
CA MET A 244 -1.15 -6.32 -4.09
C MET A 244 -1.69 -6.20 -5.53
N GLU A 245 -2.92 -5.73 -5.69
CA GLU A 245 -3.54 -5.52 -7.00
C GLU A 245 -2.79 -4.46 -7.82
N ALA A 246 -2.49 -3.32 -7.17
CA ALA A 246 -1.71 -2.25 -7.78
C ALA A 246 -0.30 -2.73 -8.17
N THR A 247 0.31 -3.58 -7.34
CA THR A 247 1.61 -4.19 -7.62
C THR A 247 1.56 -5.03 -8.87
N PHE A 248 0.60 -5.95 -8.97
CA PHE A 248 0.46 -6.82 -10.15
C PHE A 248 0.37 -6.01 -11.45
N ALA A 249 -0.48 -4.97 -11.47
CA ALA A 249 -0.59 -4.11 -12.65
C ALA A 249 0.69 -3.33 -12.93
N SER A 250 1.31 -2.77 -11.90
CA SER A 250 2.47 -1.88 -12.04
C SER A 250 3.76 -2.61 -12.40
N VAL A 251 3.86 -3.92 -12.14
CA VAL A 251 5.01 -4.73 -12.59
C VAL A 251 5.20 -4.56 -14.10
N PHE A 252 4.13 -4.62 -14.89
CA PHE A 252 4.22 -4.49 -16.35
C PHE A 252 4.70 -3.10 -16.78
N TYR A 253 4.32 -2.05 -16.04
CA TYR A 253 4.85 -0.70 -16.26
C TYR A 253 6.36 -0.64 -15.98
N PHE A 254 6.82 -1.10 -14.82
CA PHE A 254 8.24 -1.08 -14.49
C PHE A 254 9.08 -1.92 -15.45
N LEU A 255 8.58 -3.08 -15.88
CA LEU A 255 9.26 -3.91 -16.87
C LEU A 255 9.34 -3.25 -18.25
N SER A 256 8.29 -2.54 -18.66
CA SER A 256 8.29 -1.81 -19.92
C SER A 256 9.28 -0.64 -19.96
N THR A 257 9.63 -0.10 -18.78
CA THR A 257 10.55 1.03 -18.61
C THR A 257 11.97 0.60 -18.21
N HIS A 258 12.17 -0.67 -17.84
CA HIS A 258 13.46 -1.24 -17.43
C HIS A 258 13.79 -2.50 -18.25
N PRO A 259 14.28 -2.35 -19.50
CA PRO A 259 14.54 -3.47 -20.39
C PRO A 259 15.52 -4.51 -19.82
N ALA A 260 16.54 -4.06 -19.08
CA ALA A 260 17.50 -4.96 -18.44
C ALA A 260 16.83 -5.89 -17.40
N THR A 261 15.90 -5.34 -16.62
CA THR A 261 15.09 -6.11 -15.66
C THR A 261 14.18 -7.08 -16.39
N LEU A 262 13.49 -6.65 -17.44
CA LEU A 262 12.63 -7.52 -18.26
C LEU A 262 13.44 -8.68 -18.89
N SER A 263 14.61 -8.40 -19.46
CA SER A 263 15.50 -9.44 -20.02
C SER A 263 15.97 -10.44 -18.97
N ARG A 264 16.16 -10.02 -17.72
CA ARG A 264 16.54 -10.92 -16.63
C ARG A 264 15.38 -11.77 -16.15
N ILE A 265 14.17 -11.20 -16.03
CA ILE A 265 12.95 -11.98 -15.75
C ILE A 265 12.71 -13.02 -16.86
N LYS A 266 12.80 -12.62 -18.14
CA LYS A 266 12.62 -13.55 -19.27
C LYS A 266 13.54 -14.76 -19.16
N ARG A 267 14.84 -14.57 -18.87
CA ARG A 267 15.79 -15.67 -18.65
C ARG A 267 15.39 -16.61 -17.49
N GLU A 268 14.94 -16.05 -16.37
CA GLU A 268 14.47 -16.85 -15.23
C GLU A 268 13.23 -17.69 -15.60
N ILE A 269 12.30 -17.08 -16.32
CA ILE A 269 11.06 -17.70 -16.78
C ILE A 269 11.34 -18.79 -17.83
N ASP A 270 12.15 -18.50 -18.85
CA ASP A 270 12.47 -19.44 -19.94
C ASP A 270 13.08 -20.74 -19.40
N THR A 271 13.89 -20.64 -18.35
CA THR A 271 14.47 -21.80 -17.65
C THR A 271 13.37 -22.73 -17.14
N ILE A 272 12.29 -22.19 -16.56
CA ILE A 272 11.20 -22.98 -15.97
C ILE A 272 10.25 -23.51 -17.03
N PHE A 273 9.84 -22.69 -18.00
CA PHE A 273 8.92 -23.11 -19.05
C PHE A 273 9.54 -24.12 -20.04
N SER A 274 10.87 -24.27 -20.05
CA SER A 274 11.52 -25.40 -20.71
C SER A 274 11.24 -26.75 -20.02
N MET A 275 10.82 -26.73 -18.75
CA MET A 275 10.66 -27.89 -17.88
C MET A 275 9.22 -28.15 -17.43
N ALA A 276 8.29 -27.23 -17.70
CA ALA A 276 6.93 -27.27 -17.18
C ALA A 276 5.89 -26.68 -18.13
N SER A 277 4.72 -27.28 -18.13
CA SER A 277 3.52 -26.79 -18.81
C SER A 277 2.84 -25.63 -18.05
N PHE A 278 1.93 -24.94 -18.73
CA PHE A 278 1.11 -23.87 -18.15
C PHE A 278 0.44 -24.25 -16.83
N SER A 279 -0.21 -25.42 -16.80
CA SER A 279 -0.98 -25.91 -15.66
C SER A 279 -0.04 -26.27 -14.50
N GLU A 280 1.12 -26.87 -14.78
CA GLU A 280 2.13 -27.20 -13.75
C GLU A 280 2.75 -25.94 -13.12
N VAL A 281 2.97 -24.88 -13.89
CA VAL A 281 3.48 -23.61 -13.35
C VAL A 281 2.44 -22.94 -12.45
N LEU A 282 1.16 -22.99 -12.83
CA LEU A 282 0.08 -22.35 -12.07
C LEU A 282 -0.23 -23.11 -10.76
N HIS A 283 -0.30 -24.44 -10.82
CA HIS A 283 -0.64 -25.30 -9.68
C HIS A 283 0.54 -25.61 -8.77
N GLN A 284 1.74 -25.13 -9.10
CA GLN A 284 2.96 -25.31 -8.30
C GLN A 284 3.22 -26.76 -7.87
N THR A 285 2.89 -27.72 -8.74
CA THR A 285 3.15 -29.15 -8.49
C THR A 285 4.65 -29.44 -8.30
N LYS A 286 5.52 -28.48 -8.65
CA LYS A 286 6.93 -28.40 -8.27
C LYS A 286 7.24 -27.03 -7.66
N SER A 287 8.07 -27.00 -6.62
CA SER A 287 8.51 -25.77 -5.94
C SER A 287 9.45 -24.97 -6.85
N TYR A 288 8.89 -24.11 -7.70
CA TYR A 288 9.65 -23.15 -8.48
C TYR A 288 9.77 -21.83 -7.73
N ALA A 289 11.00 -21.48 -7.33
CA ALA A 289 11.21 -20.35 -6.43
C ALA A 289 10.98 -18.96 -7.09
N LEU A 290 11.10 -18.83 -8.42
CA LEU A 290 11.03 -17.56 -9.18
C LEU A 290 11.56 -16.33 -8.38
N PRO A 291 12.79 -16.40 -7.86
CA PRO A 291 13.29 -15.42 -6.90
C PRO A 291 13.42 -14.01 -7.49
N TYR A 292 13.75 -13.87 -8.78
CA TYR A 292 13.85 -12.56 -9.41
C TYR A 292 12.47 -11.96 -9.72
N VAL A 293 11.48 -12.76 -10.15
CA VAL A 293 10.09 -12.27 -10.25
C VAL A 293 9.57 -11.80 -8.87
N GLU A 294 9.83 -12.56 -7.81
CA GLU A 294 9.48 -12.15 -6.44
C GLU A 294 10.15 -10.83 -6.05
N ALA A 295 11.45 -10.69 -6.33
CA ALA A 295 12.20 -9.46 -6.08
C ALA A 295 11.62 -8.26 -6.85
N VAL A 296 11.19 -8.46 -8.10
CA VAL A 296 10.55 -7.43 -8.92
C VAL A 296 9.19 -7.03 -8.35
N MET A 297 8.39 -7.99 -7.89
CA MET A 297 7.11 -7.69 -7.24
C MET A 297 7.31 -6.91 -5.94
N LYS A 298 8.26 -7.30 -5.09
CA LYS A 298 8.60 -6.59 -3.85
C LYS A 298 9.09 -5.16 -4.13
N GLU A 299 9.97 -4.99 -5.11
CA GLU A 299 10.45 -3.67 -5.51
C GLU A 299 9.33 -2.82 -6.12
N THR A 300 8.44 -3.41 -6.91
CA THR A 300 7.27 -2.72 -7.44
C THR A 300 6.36 -2.26 -6.32
N LEU A 301 6.01 -3.15 -5.38
CA LEU A 301 5.20 -2.82 -4.22
C LEU A 301 5.77 -1.63 -3.44
N ARG A 302 7.08 -1.62 -3.19
CA ARG A 302 7.77 -0.51 -2.51
C ARG A 302 7.50 0.84 -3.18
N HIS A 303 7.50 0.87 -4.51
CA HIS A 303 7.27 2.09 -5.30
C HIS A 303 5.78 2.48 -5.44
N VAL A 304 4.85 1.54 -5.29
CA VAL A 304 3.42 1.79 -5.54
C VAL A 304 2.54 1.76 -4.30
N MET A 305 3.05 1.33 -3.14
CA MET A 305 2.28 1.29 -1.90
C MET A 305 1.79 2.69 -1.49
N ILE A 306 0.49 2.89 -1.31
CA ILE A 306 -0.04 4.19 -0.89
C ILE A 306 -0.80 3.98 0.41
N PHE A 307 -0.33 4.60 1.48
CA PHE A 307 -1.02 4.60 2.77
C PHE A 307 -0.56 5.77 3.64
N ASP A 308 -1.50 6.25 4.44
CA ASP A 308 -1.27 7.10 5.61
C ASP A 308 -1.98 6.42 6.77
N TYR A 309 -1.20 5.80 7.66
CA TYR A 309 -1.73 5.05 8.78
C TYR A 309 -1.37 5.72 10.09
N GLN A 310 -2.34 5.81 10.98
CA GLN A 310 -2.18 6.42 12.30
C GLN A 310 -2.62 5.44 13.37
N HIS A 311 -1.86 5.38 14.45
CA HIS A 311 -2.18 4.55 15.60
C HIS A 311 -1.94 5.35 16.89
N GLN A 312 -2.82 5.17 17.87
CA GLN A 312 -2.65 5.82 19.18
C GLN A 312 -1.88 4.92 20.14
N VAL A 313 -0.92 5.51 20.85
CA VAL A 313 -0.16 4.82 21.89
C VAL A 313 -1.11 4.33 22.99
N PRO A 314 -1.10 3.02 23.32
CA PRO A 314 -1.98 2.44 24.32
C PRO A 314 -1.67 2.96 25.75
N PRO A 315 -2.54 2.66 26.73
CA PRO A 315 -2.24 2.92 28.13
C PRO A 315 -0.91 2.27 28.55
N GLY A 316 -0.08 3.02 29.26
CA GLY A 316 1.26 2.58 29.69
C GLY A 316 2.42 3.08 28.83
N GLY A 317 2.15 3.77 27.71
CA GLY A 317 3.19 4.30 26.84
C GLY A 317 3.83 3.23 25.95
N VAL A 318 4.74 3.64 25.06
CA VAL A 318 5.49 2.72 24.19
C VAL A 318 6.88 3.27 23.88
N MET A 319 7.87 2.38 23.92
CA MET A 319 9.22 2.69 23.46
C MET A 319 9.31 2.55 21.94
N VAL A 320 9.67 3.64 21.26
CA VAL A 320 9.87 3.70 19.81
C VAL A 320 11.29 4.18 19.53
N GLY A 321 12.18 3.22 19.23
CA GLY A 321 13.61 3.47 19.15
C GLY A 321 14.16 3.91 20.51
N GLU A 322 14.72 5.11 20.57
CA GLU A 322 15.25 5.73 21.80
C GLU A 322 14.22 6.58 22.56
N TYR A 323 13.00 6.74 22.02
CA TYR A 323 11.99 7.65 22.56
C TYR A 323 10.93 6.88 23.36
N ASP A 324 10.67 7.32 24.59
CA ASP A 324 9.51 6.89 25.38
C ASP A 324 8.31 7.78 25.02
N LEU A 325 7.32 7.19 24.35
CA LEU A 325 6.13 7.91 23.89
C LEU A 325 4.99 7.71 24.89
N PRO A 326 4.42 8.79 25.45
CA PRO A 326 3.34 8.68 26.42
C PRO A 326 2.03 8.23 25.76
N GLN A 327 1.15 7.63 26.57
CA GLN A 327 -0.21 7.26 26.19
C GLN A 327 -0.93 8.40 25.45
N GLY A 328 -1.70 8.04 24.42
CA GLY A 328 -2.49 8.99 23.63
C GLY A 328 -1.68 9.78 22.60
N THR A 329 -0.35 9.58 22.54
CA THR A 329 0.45 10.05 21.40
C THR A 329 -0.02 9.35 20.13
N VAL A 330 -0.17 10.10 19.04
CA VAL A 330 -0.48 9.55 17.72
C VAL A 330 0.83 9.27 17.00
N ILE A 331 1.02 8.02 16.56
CA ILE A 331 2.14 7.62 15.72
C ILE A 331 1.63 7.47 14.29
N GLN A 332 2.27 8.16 13.36
CA GLN A 332 1.90 8.21 11.95
C GLN A 332 2.97 7.54 11.08
N TYR A 333 2.50 6.71 10.15
CA TYR A 333 3.30 6.05 9.12
C TYR A 333 2.80 6.48 7.76
N HIS A 334 3.72 6.91 6.90
CA HIS A 334 3.39 7.36 5.57
C HIS A 334 4.21 6.58 4.55
N ALA A 335 3.57 6.13 3.47
CA ALA A 335 4.22 5.30 2.47
C ALA A 335 5.50 5.94 1.90
N ASP A 336 5.48 7.25 1.62
CA ASP A 336 6.64 7.96 1.04
C ASP A 336 7.86 8.00 1.97
N THR A 337 7.67 8.10 3.28
CA THR A 337 8.80 8.13 4.23
C THR A 337 9.45 6.76 4.37
N ILE A 338 8.66 5.70 4.20
CA ILE A 338 9.13 4.33 4.30
C ILE A 338 9.80 3.90 3.00
N ARG A 339 9.17 4.10 1.83
CA ARG A 339 9.71 3.64 0.53
C ARG A 339 11.07 4.26 0.21
N HIS A 340 11.31 5.51 0.59
CA HIS A 340 12.55 6.23 0.29
C HIS A 340 13.55 6.21 1.44
N ASN A 341 13.28 5.48 2.53
CA ASN A 341 14.16 5.39 3.68
C ASN A 341 15.53 4.80 3.28
N SER A 342 16.56 5.66 3.19
CA SER A 342 17.90 5.24 2.77
C SER A 342 18.61 4.35 3.80
N THR A 343 18.20 4.38 5.07
CA THR A 343 18.71 3.46 6.10
C THR A 343 18.21 2.03 5.88
N THR A 344 17.04 1.86 5.24
CA THR A 344 16.46 0.54 4.95
C THR A 344 16.79 0.06 3.55
N TYR A 345 16.70 0.95 2.55
CA TYR A 345 16.83 0.59 1.13
C TYR A 345 18.12 1.10 0.49
N GLY A 346 19.01 1.76 1.22
CA GLY A 346 20.23 2.37 0.68
C GLY A 346 20.00 3.73 0.02
N GLU A 347 21.10 4.43 -0.28
CA GLU A 347 21.09 5.76 -0.92
C GLU A 347 20.47 5.76 -2.34
N ASP A 348 20.39 4.59 -2.96
CA ASP A 348 19.75 4.38 -4.26
C ASP A 348 18.25 4.04 -4.15
N SER A 349 17.60 4.36 -3.02
CA SER A 349 16.18 4.05 -2.75
C SER A 349 15.21 4.64 -3.79
N ALA A 350 15.59 5.75 -4.45
CA ALA A 350 14.79 6.34 -5.52
C ALA A 350 14.79 5.51 -6.82
N LEU A 351 15.80 4.65 -7.02
CA LEU A 351 15.92 3.82 -8.23
C LEU A 351 15.09 2.54 -8.10
N PHE A 352 14.54 2.08 -9.23
CA PHE A 352 13.92 0.77 -9.33
C PHE A 352 15.01 -0.30 -9.54
N ARG A 353 15.38 -1.01 -8.46
CA ARG A 353 16.47 -1.99 -8.47
C ARG A 353 16.07 -3.27 -7.72
N PRO A 354 15.41 -4.23 -8.39
CA PRO A 354 15.01 -5.49 -7.77
C PRO A 354 16.17 -6.31 -7.19
N GLU A 355 17.39 -6.14 -7.70
CA GLU A 355 18.59 -6.82 -7.24
C GLU A 355 18.84 -6.68 -5.74
N ARG A 356 18.37 -5.59 -5.11
CA ARG A 356 18.56 -5.34 -3.67
C ARG A 356 17.99 -6.47 -2.81
N TRP A 357 16.86 -7.05 -3.21
CA TRP A 357 16.20 -8.13 -2.47
C TRP A 357 16.99 -9.44 -2.50
N LEU A 358 17.81 -9.64 -3.55
CA LEU A 358 18.63 -10.84 -3.73
C LEU A 358 20.02 -10.70 -3.12
N LEU A 359 20.61 -9.50 -3.20
CA LEU A 359 21.98 -9.24 -2.74
C LEU A 359 22.07 -8.94 -1.24
N ALA A 360 20.98 -8.48 -0.63
CA ALA A 360 20.93 -8.19 0.81
C ALA A 360 21.16 -9.46 1.65
N ASP A 361 21.82 -9.26 2.79
CA ASP A 361 21.94 -10.32 3.80
C ASP A 361 20.58 -10.62 4.47
N THR A 362 20.53 -11.65 5.32
CA THR A 362 19.28 -12.07 5.98
C THR A 362 18.67 -10.97 6.86
N THR A 363 19.50 -10.17 7.54
CA THR A 363 19.05 -9.11 8.45
C THR A 363 18.54 -7.90 7.67
N GLU A 364 19.28 -7.48 6.65
CA GLU A 364 18.91 -6.42 5.72
C GLU A 364 17.62 -6.76 4.97
N ARG A 365 17.52 -7.98 4.44
CA ARG A 365 16.31 -8.45 3.75
C ARG A 365 15.10 -8.43 4.67
N LYS A 366 15.25 -8.91 5.91
CA LYS A 366 14.17 -8.87 6.90
C LYS A 366 13.72 -7.43 7.17
N ARG A 367 14.65 -6.49 7.35
CA ARG A 367 14.31 -5.06 7.54
C ARG A 367 13.58 -4.46 6.33
N MET A 368 14.02 -4.77 5.12
CA MET A 368 13.33 -4.32 3.90
C MET A 368 11.93 -4.90 3.79
N GLU A 369 11.74 -6.18 4.13
CA GLU A 369 10.43 -6.84 4.16
C GLU A 369 9.51 -6.26 5.24
N GLU A 370 10.06 -5.86 6.40
CA GLU A 370 9.34 -5.11 7.43
C GLU A 370 8.80 -3.78 6.88
N GLY A 371 9.54 -3.15 5.96
CA GLY A 371 9.16 -1.93 5.24
C GLY A 371 7.98 -2.08 4.28
N LEU A 372 7.65 -3.30 3.87
CA LEU A 372 6.46 -3.59 3.06
C LEU A 372 5.24 -3.77 3.97
N ILE A 373 4.97 -2.77 4.82
CA ILE A 373 3.99 -2.84 5.93
C ILE A 373 2.65 -3.45 5.49
N PRO A 374 1.98 -2.98 4.41
CA PRO A 374 0.68 -3.51 4.04
C PRO A 374 0.72 -5.01 3.67
N LEU A 375 1.76 -5.44 2.95
CA LEU A 375 1.94 -6.84 2.56
C LEU A 375 2.25 -7.73 3.76
N ARG A 376 3.12 -7.26 4.67
CA ARG A 376 3.48 -7.97 5.90
C ARG A 376 2.26 -8.25 6.76
N ILE A 377 1.38 -7.26 6.92
CA ILE A 377 0.16 -7.38 7.71
C ILE A 377 -0.81 -8.38 7.07
N CYS A 378 -1.01 -8.31 5.75
CA CYS A 378 -1.80 -9.30 5.02
C CYS A 378 -1.28 -10.73 5.27
N PHE A 379 0.02 -10.95 5.06
CA PHE A 379 0.61 -12.29 5.12
C PHE A 379 0.61 -12.90 6.52
N ARG A 380 0.71 -12.05 7.55
CA ARG A 380 0.69 -12.50 8.94
C ARG A 380 -0.71 -12.92 9.39
N ASN A 381 -1.73 -12.20 8.92
CA ASN A 381 -3.10 -12.41 9.36
C ASN A 381 -3.82 -13.49 8.57
N ASP A 382 -3.39 -13.79 7.34
CA ASP A 382 -4.15 -14.65 6.43
C ASP A 382 -3.27 -15.51 5.51
N SER A 383 -3.57 -16.82 5.45
CA SER A 383 -2.94 -17.75 4.50
C SER A 383 -3.43 -17.53 3.07
N GLN A 384 -4.65 -17.01 2.87
CA GLN A 384 -5.22 -16.79 1.54
C GLN A 384 -4.52 -15.63 0.80
N THR A 385 -4.19 -14.52 1.47
CA THR A 385 -3.39 -13.43 0.87
C THR A 385 -2.00 -13.90 0.43
N ARG A 386 -1.35 -14.81 1.18
CA ARG A 386 -0.08 -15.43 0.77
C ARG A 386 -0.25 -16.28 -0.48
N ALA A 387 -1.33 -17.06 -0.54
CA ALA A 387 -1.66 -17.85 -1.73
C ALA A 387 -1.98 -16.94 -2.93
N ALA A 388 -2.71 -15.85 -2.73
CA ALA A 388 -3.03 -14.87 -3.77
C ALA A 388 -1.79 -14.19 -4.34
N TRP A 389 -0.89 -13.69 -3.49
CA TRP A 389 0.38 -13.11 -3.93
C TRP A 389 1.19 -14.10 -4.79
N ARG A 390 1.23 -15.35 -4.35
CA ARG A 390 1.92 -16.43 -5.06
C ARG A 390 1.26 -16.76 -6.41
N SER A 391 -0.07 -16.78 -6.49
CA SER A 391 -0.80 -16.95 -7.75
C SER A 391 -0.53 -15.77 -8.69
N LEU A 392 -0.58 -14.53 -8.21
CA LEU A 392 -0.23 -13.34 -8.99
C LEU A 392 1.21 -13.42 -9.54
N LYS A 393 2.17 -13.90 -8.74
CA LYS A 393 3.54 -14.16 -9.19
C LYS A 393 3.60 -15.13 -10.38
N MET A 394 2.89 -16.25 -10.29
CA MET A 394 2.84 -17.23 -11.38
C MET A 394 2.19 -16.63 -12.63
N ILE A 395 1.12 -15.84 -12.45
CA ILE A 395 0.43 -15.21 -13.58
C ILE A 395 1.33 -14.15 -14.25
N ILE A 396 2.13 -13.40 -13.50
CA ILE A 396 3.14 -12.50 -14.09
C ILE A 396 4.11 -13.30 -14.98
N ALA A 397 4.64 -14.41 -14.48
CA ALA A 397 5.54 -15.25 -15.26
C ALA A 397 4.87 -15.79 -16.54
N LEU A 398 3.60 -16.18 -16.44
CA LEU A 398 2.80 -16.65 -17.57
C LEU A 398 2.54 -15.58 -18.62
N VAL A 399 2.24 -14.35 -18.20
CA VAL A 399 2.04 -13.23 -19.13
C VAL A 399 3.35 -12.93 -19.86
N ILE A 400 4.47 -12.83 -19.14
CA ILE A 400 5.78 -12.51 -19.73
C ILE A 400 6.27 -13.62 -20.67
N SER A 401 5.99 -14.88 -20.37
CA SER A 401 6.31 -16.01 -21.24
C SER A 401 5.52 -15.97 -22.57
N LYS A 402 4.30 -15.44 -22.56
CA LYS A 402 3.40 -15.46 -23.74
C LYS A 402 3.36 -14.17 -24.54
N PHE A 403 3.82 -13.06 -23.97
CA PHE A 403 3.67 -11.73 -24.57
C PHE A 403 4.94 -10.91 -24.43
N ASP A 404 5.26 -10.15 -25.47
CA ASP A 404 6.26 -9.10 -25.39
C ASP A 404 5.67 -7.85 -24.74
N VAL A 405 6.35 -7.36 -23.69
CA VAL A 405 5.93 -6.19 -22.93
C VAL A 405 6.70 -4.98 -23.45
N THR A 406 5.98 -4.01 -24.02
CA THR A 406 6.54 -2.73 -24.48
C THR A 406 5.67 -1.58 -24.03
N ALA A 407 6.28 -0.45 -23.65
CA ALA A 407 5.55 0.76 -23.29
C ALA A 407 5.07 1.45 -24.57
N TYR A 408 3.79 1.75 -24.66
CA TYR A 408 3.24 2.60 -25.72
C TYR A 408 2.88 3.96 -25.13
N TYR A 409 3.78 4.93 -25.30
CA TYR A 409 3.48 6.32 -24.97
C TYR A 409 2.68 6.92 -26.12
N LEU A 410 1.40 7.21 -25.88
CA LEU A 410 0.67 8.14 -26.73
C LEU A 410 1.27 9.53 -26.48
N TYR A 411 2.29 9.90 -27.26
CA TYR A 411 2.64 11.29 -27.43
C TYR A 411 1.42 11.99 -28.01
N CYS A 412 0.72 12.78 -27.20
CA CYS A 412 -0.08 13.87 -27.75
C CYS A 412 0.92 14.83 -28.39
N GLU A 413 1.21 14.64 -29.68
CA GLU A 413 1.72 15.71 -30.53
C GLU A 413 0.69 16.84 -30.48
N VAL A 414 0.92 17.79 -29.57
CA VAL A 414 0.33 19.12 -29.67
C VAL A 414 1.09 19.79 -30.82
N LEU A 415 0.60 19.57 -32.04
CA LEU A 415 1.01 20.31 -33.24
C LEU A 415 0.77 21.81 -33.01
N SER A 416 1.89 22.55 -33.11
CA SER A 416 2.08 23.95 -33.56
C SER A 416 0.93 24.94 -33.41
#